data_AF-A0AAV8WS83-F1
#
_entry.id   AF-A0AAV8WS83-F1
#
_cell.length_a   1.000
_cell.length_b   1.000
_cell.length_c   1.000
_cell.angle_alpha   90.00
_cell.angle_beta   90.00
_cell.angle_gamma   90.00
#
_symmetry.space_group_name_H-M   'P 1'
#
loop_
_entity.id
_entity.type
_entity.pdbx_description
1 polymer ?
#
loop_
_entity_poly.entity_id
_entity_poly.type
_entity_poly.pdbx_seq_one_letter_code
_entity_poly.pdbx_strand_id
1 'polypeptide(L)'
;MCRQEIPRDFIEQPNLLQHSLQLDSLHGFDGGYQWFYEGRNGWWRYDERANEDIEQAYKSDLLNFELIICGDLYVIDFENKYQYPKKKFKQKKIN
;
A
#
# COMPACT_ATOMS: atom_id res chain seq x y z
N MET A 1 -3.10 24.36 6.88
CA MET A 1 -1.80 24.17 6.18
C MET A 1 -1.19 25.53 5.90
N CYS A 2 -0.06 25.85 6.53
CA CYS A 2 0.51 27.21 6.61
C CYS A 2 1.60 27.53 5.57
N ARG A 3 1.71 26.77 4.47
CA ARG A 3 2.76 26.92 3.42
C ARG A 3 4.20 26.91 3.97
N GLN A 4 4.42 26.35 5.16
CA GLN A 4 5.74 26.19 5.77
C GLN A 4 6.57 25.18 4.97
N GLU A 5 7.89 25.39 4.92
CA GLU A 5 8.83 24.48 4.26
C GLU A 5 8.88 23.12 4.99
N ILE A 6 8.90 22.04 4.20
CA ILE A 6 9.10 20.67 4.69
C ILE A 6 10.61 20.39 4.65
N PRO A 7 11.23 19.92 5.76
CA PRO A 7 12.65 19.56 5.77
C PRO A 7 13.01 18.57 4.66
N ARG A 8 14.20 18.70 4.07
CA ARG A 8 14.66 17.84 2.96
C ARG A 8 14.72 16.36 3.35
N ASP A 9 15.10 16.09 4.60
CA ASP A 9 15.28 14.74 5.11
C ASP A 9 13.99 14.15 5.70
N PHE A 10 12.85 14.86 5.59
CA PHE A 10 11.58 14.44 6.21
C PHE A 10 11.05 13.11 5.69
N ILE A 11 11.34 12.76 4.43
CA ILE A 11 10.94 11.46 3.86
C ILE A 11 11.73 10.31 4.49
N GLU A 12 12.99 10.55 4.86
CA GLU A 12 13.87 9.54 5.46
C GLU A 12 13.73 9.50 6.98
N GLN A 13 13.47 10.65 7.59
CA GLN A 13 13.30 10.84 9.04
C GLN A 13 12.01 11.60 9.34
N PRO A 14 10.84 10.99 9.08
CA PRO A 14 9.57 11.64 9.36
C PRO A 14 9.38 11.81 10.87
N ASN A 15 8.85 12.96 11.28
CA ASN A 15 8.29 13.09 12.61
C ASN A 15 6.91 12.43 12.62
N LEU A 16 6.89 11.14 12.93
CA LEU A 16 5.65 10.38 13.08
C LEU A 16 4.93 10.92 14.31
N LEU A 17 3.75 11.52 14.08
CA LEU A 17 2.86 11.91 15.16
C LEU A 17 2.43 10.63 15.87
N GLN A 18 3.05 10.42 17.03
CA GLN A 18 2.93 9.31 17.96
C GLN A 18 1.86 8.26 17.60
N HIS A 19 2.32 7.20 16.96
CA HIS A 19 1.56 5.97 16.77
C HIS A 19 1.67 5.07 18.01
N SER A 20 1.41 5.60 19.21
CA SER A 20 1.41 4.78 20.43
C SER A 20 0.27 3.75 20.49
N LEU A 21 -0.46 3.55 19.38
CA LEU A 21 -1.47 2.51 19.19
C LEU A 21 -1.09 1.46 18.12
N GLN A 22 0.04 1.58 17.43
CA GLN A 22 0.40 0.64 16.33
C GLN A 22 1.37 -0.48 16.73
N LEU A 23 2.03 -0.41 17.88
CA LEU A 23 2.81 -1.57 18.35
C LEU A 23 1.91 -2.76 18.73
N ASP A 24 0.61 -2.54 18.94
CA ASP A 24 -0.37 -3.63 19.08
C ASP A 24 -0.71 -4.31 17.74
N SER A 25 -0.42 -3.70 16.59
CA SER A 25 -0.61 -4.32 15.26
C SER A 25 0.56 -5.20 14.79
N LEU A 26 1.47 -5.54 15.70
CA LEU A 26 2.30 -6.75 15.61
C LEU A 26 1.54 -8.00 16.07
N HIS A 27 0.34 -7.86 16.65
CA HIS A 27 -0.61 -8.96 16.78
C HIS A 27 -1.30 -9.15 15.43
N GLY A 28 -0.90 -10.16 14.69
CA GLY A 28 -1.76 -10.73 13.67
C GLY A 28 -2.99 -11.39 14.30
N PHE A 29 -3.91 -10.66 14.93
CA PHE A 29 -5.11 -11.21 15.58
C PHE A 29 -6.19 -10.12 15.64
N ASP A 30 -6.87 -9.87 14.52
CA ASP A 30 -8.25 -10.37 14.39
C ASP A 30 -8.48 -11.22 13.12
N GLY A 31 -7.49 -12.04 12.75
CA GLY A 31 -7.67 -13.10 11.73
C GLY A 31 -7.83 -12.65 10.27
N GLY A 32 -7.47 -11.41 9.94
CA GLY A 32 -7.57 -10.85 8.58
C GLY A 32 -6.36 -11.13 7.68
N TYR A 33 -6.57 -11.07 6.37
CA TYR A 33 -5.51 -11.12 5.36
C TYR A 33 -4.86 -9.74 5.17
N GLN A 34 -3.57 -9.72 4.83
CA GLN A 34 -2.81 -8.52 4.56
C GLN A 34 -2.11 -8.65 3.20
N TRP A 35 -2.28 -7.63 2.38
CA TRP A 35 -1.67 -7.51 1.06
C TRP A 35 -0.32 -6.80 1.12
N PHE A 36 0.59 -7.30 0.30
CA PHE A 36 1.95 -6.81 0.13
C PHE A 36 2.28 -6.58 -1.34
N TYR A 37 3.30 -5.77 -1.59
CA TYR A 37 3.88 -5.55 -2.90
C TYR A 37 5.41 -5.61 -2.91
N GLU A 38 5.97 -5.90 -4.07
CA GLU A 38 7.41 -6.04 -4.26
C GLU A 38 8.15 -4.70 -4.03
N GLY A 39 9.03 -4.73 -3.03
CA GLY A 39 9.95 -3.66 -2.65
C GLY A 39 11.39 -3.95 -3.09
N ARG A 40 12.31 -3.04 -2.74
CA ARG A 40 13.73 -3.17 -3.13
C ARG A 40 14.42 -4.39 -2.52
N ASN A 41 13.99 -4.83 -1.34
CA ASN A 41 14.57 -5.95 -0.57
C ASN A 41 13.47 -6.73 0.17
N GLY A 42 12.47 -7.23 -0.57
CA GLY A 42 11.38 -8.03 -0.01
C GLY A 42 10.01 -7.40 -0.26
N TRP A 43 9.11 -7.57 0.70
CA TRP A 43 7.70 -7.24 0.57
C TRP A 43 7.35 -6.04 1.43
N TRP A 44 6.68 -5.05 0.83
CA TRP A 44 6.21 -3.86 1.51
C TRP A 44 4.69 -3.97 1.67
N ARG A 45 4.20 -3.66 2.87
CA ARG A 45 2.78 -3.70 3.16
C ARG A 45 2.08 -2.53 2.46
N TYR A 46 0.89 -2.76 1.92
CA TYR A 46 0.01 -1.64 1.57
C TYR A 46 -0.38 -0.85 2.82
N ASP A 47 -0.73 0.43 2.66
CA ASP A 47 -1.37 1.16 3.75
C ASP A 47 -2.74 0.55 4.08
N GLU A 48 -3.27 0.87 5.26
CA GLU A 48 -4.49 0.27 5.81
C GLU A 48 -5.68 0.38 4.85
N ARG A 49 -5.92 1.57 4.30
CA ARG A 49 -7.04 1.80 3.38
C ARG A 49 -6.87 1.02 2.09
N ALA A 50 -5.69 1.10 1.47
CA ALA A 50 -5.43 0.34 0.25
C ALA A 50 -5.55 -1.18 0.48
N ASN A 51 -5.13 -1.67 1.64
CA ASN A 51 -5.27 -3.07 2.00
C ASN A 51 -6.74 -3.53 2.06
N GLU A 52 -7.60 -2.75 2.71
CA GLU A 52 -9.03 -3.03 2.79
C GLU A 52 -9.70 -3.01 1.41
N ASP A 53 -9.40 -1.99 0.61
CA ASP A 53 -9.92 -1.83 -0.75
C ASP A 53 -9.53 -3.03 -1.64
N ILE A 54 -8.26 -3.46 -1.59
CA ILE A 54 -7.75 -4.61 -2.34
C ILE A 54 -8.42 -5.91 -1.88
N GLU A 55 -8.56 -6.12 -0.56
CA GLU A 55 -9.18 -7.31 0.02
C GLU A 55 -10.66 -7.42 -0.36
N GLN A 56 -11.40 -6.32 -0.32
CA GLN A 56 -12.81 -6.29 -0.74
C GLN A 56 -12.98 -6.60 -2.22
N ALA A 57 -12.10 -6.05 -3.07
CA ALA A 57 -12.10 -6.32 -4.50
C ALA A 57 -11.78 -7.79 -4.80
N TYR A 58 -10.81 -8.36 -4.09
CA TYR A 58 -10.44 -9.77 -4.21
C TYR A 58 -11.59 -10.70 -3.78
N LYS A 59 -12.24 -10.41 -2.64
CA LYS A 59 -13.42 -11.17 -2.16
C LYS A 59 -14.64 -11.07 -3.07
N SER A 60 -14.70 -10.05 -3.91
CA SER A 60 -15.77 -9.85 -4.89
C SER A 60 -15.47 -10.56 -6.23
N ASP A 61 -14.45 -11.42 -6.28
CA ASP A 61 -14.00 -12.17 -7.46
C ASP A 61 -13.69 -11.26 -8.67
N LEU A 62 -13.22 -10.04 -8.42
CA LEU A 62 -12.74 -9.16 -9.48
C LEU A 62 -11.40 -9.69 -10.03
N LEU A 63 -11.22 -9.65 -11.35
CA LEU A 63 -9.96 -10.03 -11.99
C LEU A 63 -8.88 -8.96 -11.80
N ASN A 64 -9.31 -7.70 -11.78
CA ASN A 64 -8.46 -6.55 -11.56
C ASN A 64 -9.19 -5.44 -10.80
N PHE A 65 -8.41 -4.59 -10.14
CA PHE A 65 -8.89 -3.46 -9.36
C PHE A 65 -7.99 -2.24 -9.56
N GLU A 66 -8.58 -1.04 -9.56
CA GLU A 66 -7.83 0.20 -9.77
C GLU A 66 -7.80 1.05 -8.51
N LEU A 67 -6.62 1.52 -8.11
CA LEU A 67 -6.45 2.43 -6.98
C LEU A 67 -5.36 3.48 -7.23
N ILE A 68 -5.42 4.57 -6.48
CA ILE A 68 -4.44 5.65 -6.55
C ILE A 68 -3.35 5.42 -5.50
N ILE A 69 -2.09 5.37 -5.94
CA ILE A 69 -0.91 5.26 -5.07
C ILE A 69 -0.01 6.47 -5.35
N CYS A 70 0.24 7.29 -4.33
CA CYS A 70 1.05 8.51 -4.44
C CYS A 70 0.62 9.45 -5.59
N GLY A 71 -0.68 9.54 -5.87
CA GLY A 71 -1.25 10.41 -6.91
C GLY A 71 -1.24 9.84 -8.33
N ASP A 72 -0.70 8.65 -8.54
CA ASP A 72 -0.74 7.93 -9.82
C ASP A 72 -1.76 6.77 -9.74
N LEU A 73 -2.43 6.48 -10.85
CA LEU A 73 -3.42 5.40 -10.95
C LEU A 73 -2.73 4.07 -11.29
N TYR A 74 -2.97 3.06 -10.47
CA TYR A 74 -2.44 1.70 -10.58
C TYR A 74 -3.56 0.69 -10.82
N VAL A 75 -3.23 -0.36 -11.56
CA VAL A 75 -4.05 -1.57 -11.69
C VAL A 75 -3.41 -2.66 -10.84
N ILE A 76 -4.24 -3.32 -10.04
CA ILE A 76 -3.95 -4.57 -9.34
C ILE A 76 -4.56 -5.69 -10.16
N ASP A 77 -3.72 -6.58 -10.67
CA ASP A 77 -4.11 -7.78 -11.40
C ASP A 77 -4.03 -8.97 -10.45
N PHE A 78 -5.21 -9.51 -10.09
CA PHE A 78 -5.33 -10.60 -9.13
C PHE A 78 -5.00 -11.97 -9.74
N GLU A 79 -5.15 -12.14 -11.06
CA GLU A 79 -4.83 -13.39 -11.76
C GLU A 79 -3.32 -13.59 -11.83
N ASN A 80 -2.61 -12.56 -12.29
CA ASN A 80 -1.16 -12.61 -12.46
C ASN A 80 -0.39 -12.22 -11.19
N LYS A 81 -1.08 -11.68 -10.18
CA LYS A 81 -0.51 -11.17 -8.92
C LYS A 81 0.54 -10.08 -9.16
N TYR A 82 0.19 -9.07 -9.96
CA TYR A 82 1.01 -7.88 -10.18
C TYR A 82 0.24 -6.59 -9.95
N GLN A 83 0.96 -5.54 -9.56
CA GLN A 83 0.52 -4.15 -9.71
C GLN A 83 1.32 -3.46 -10.82
N TYR A 84 0.67 -2.55 -11.55
CA TYR A 84 1.35 -1.69 -12.52
C TYR A 84 0.63 -0.35 -12.68
N PRO A 85 1.35 0.76 -12.92
CA PRO A 85 0.74 2.06 -13.17
C PRO A 85 0.16 2.11 -14.58
N LYS A 86 -1.02 2.69 -14.77
CA LYS A 86 -1.64 2.80 -16.10
C LYS A 86 -0.83 3.58 -17.13
N LYS A 87 0.02 4.49 -16.66
CA LYS A 87 0.82 5.38 -17.50
C LYS A 87 2.24 4.86 -17.78
N LYS A 88 2.73 3.81 -17.08
CA LYS A 88 4.13 3.37 -17.17
C LYS A 88 4.21 1.83 -17.23
N PHE A 89 5.20 1.28 -17.91
CA PHE A 89 5.32 -0.17 -18.13
C PHE A 89 5.99 -0.96 -16.98
N LYS A 90 6.18 -0.38 -15.80
CA LYS A 90 6.84 -1.07 -14.68
C LYS A 90 5.82 -1.82 -13.84
N GLN A 91 5.98 -3.14 -13.72
CA GLN A 91 5.17 -3.96 -12.84
C GLN A 91 5.92 -4.37 -11.58
N LYS A 92 5.18 -4.67 -10.52
CA LYS A 92 5.68 -5.21 -9.25
C LYS A 92 4.77 -6.35 -8.82
N LYS A 93 5.32 -7.41 -8.23
CA LYS A 93 4.48 -8.51 -7.71
C LYS A 93 3.65 -8.04 -6.51
N ILE A 94 2.50 -8.69 -6.31
CA ILE A 94 1.67 -8.56 -5.10
C ILE A 94 1.48 -9.92 -4.43
N ASN A 95 1.28 -9.92 -3.11
CA ASN A 95 1.01 -11.12 -2.32
C ASN A 95 -0.11 -10.87 -1.32
#